data_AF-A0A4R1GBB2-F1
#
_entry.id   AF-A0A4R1GBB2-F1
#
_cell.length_a   1.000
_cell.length_b   1.000
_cell.length_c   1.000
_cell.angle_alpha   90.00
_cell.angle_beta   90.00
_cell.angle_gamma   90.00
#
_symmetry.space_group_name_H-M   'P 1'
#
loop_
_entity.id
_entity.type
_entity.pdbx_description
1 polymer ?
#
loop_
_entity_poly.entity_id
_entity_poly.type
_entity_poly.pdbx_seq_one_letter_code
_entity_poly.pdbx_strand_id
1 'polypeptide(L)' 'MTVEIKEAIIAGIIGGVIAGGLSMLANHFLVPFPQTSMDNTVGHGITGLVSGLLSGFIGVMVALKKAGNLRQS' A
#
# COMPACT_ATOMS: atom_id res chain seq x y z
N MET A 1 -6.65 4.33 21.00
CA MET A 1 -6.29 4.57 19.58
C MET A 1 -7.12 5.75 19.09
N THR A 2 -6.54 6.75 18.45
CA THR A 2 -7.31 7.89 17.90
C THR A 2 -8.03 7.46 16.62
N VAL A 3 -9.09 8.19 16.24
CA VAL A 3 -9.82 7.93 14.99
C VAL A 3 -8.87 8.04 13.79
N GLU A 4 -7.98 9.02 13.79
CA GLU A 4 -7.00 9.25 12.71
C GLU A 4 -6.05 8.07 12.53
N ILE A 5 -5.53 7.53 13.64
CA ILE A 5 -4.67 6.34 13.62
C ILE A 5 -5.45 5.12 13.14
N LYS A 6 -6.71 4.97 13.55
CA LYS A 6 -7.58 3.88 13.08
C LYS A 6 -7.78 3.93 11.57
N GLU A 7 -8.16 5.09 11.03
CA GLU A 7 -8.36 5.27 9.60
C GLU A 7 -7.06 5.08 8.80
N ALA A 8 -5.93 5.56 9.31
CA ALA A 8 -4.63 5.36 8.67
C ALA A 8 -4.22 3.88 8.64
N ILE A 9 -4.44 3.12 9.73
CA ILE A 9 -4.16 1.68 9.76
C ILE A 9 -5.05 0.93 8.76
N ILE A 10 -6.34 1.22 8.73
CA ILE A 10 -7.28 0.59 7.78
C ILE A 10 -6.87 0.90 6.34
N ALA A 11 -6.54 2.17 6.05
CA ALA A 11 -6.09 2.59 4.73
C ALA A 11 -4.77 1.94 4.33
N GLY A 12 -3.82 1.78 5.26
CA GLY A 12 -2.59 1.03 5.05
C GLY A 12 -2.87 -0.44 4.71
N ILE A 13 -3.73 -1.12 5.47
CA ILE A 13 -4.07 -2.53 5.19
C ILE A 13 -4.69 -2.67 3.79
N ILE A 14 -5.65 -1.81 3.45
CA ILE A 14 -6.30 -1.80 2.12
C ILE A 14 -5.26 -1.53 1.03
N GLY A 15 -4.44 -0.50 1.20
CA GLY A 15 -3.39 -0.13 0.25
C GLY A 15 -2.38 -1.26 0.03
N GLY A 16 -1.96 -1.93 1.11
CA GLY A 16 -1.04 -3.07 1.05
C GLY A 16 -1.63 -4.27 0.33
N VAL A 17 -2.88 -4.64 0.62
CA VAL A 17 -3.55 -5.76 -0.07
C VAL A 17 -3.69 -5.48 -1.56
N ILE A 18 -4.13 -4.28 -1.94
CA ILE A 18 -4.32 -3.90 -3.34
C ILE A 18 -2.97 -3.84 -4.08
N ALA A 19 -1.99 -3.10 -3.55
CA ALA A 19 -0.70 -2.93 -4.20
C ALA A 19 0.09 -4.24 -4.25
N GLY A 20 0.04 -5.06 -3.20
CA GLY A 20 0.63 -6.40 -3.19
C GLY A 20 0.00 -7.29 -4.24
N GLY A 21 -1.34 -7.39 -4.27
CA GLY A 21 -2.06 -8.17 -5.27
C GLY A 21 -1.77 -7.72 -6.71
N LEU A 22 -1.84 -6.42 -6.98
CA LEU A 22 -1.56 -5.86 -8.31
C LEU A 22 -0.11 -6.09 -8.74
N SER A 23 0.86 -5.93 -7.83
CA SER A 23 2.28 -6.15 -8.12
C SER A 23 2.57 -7.64 -8.40
N MET A 24 1.96 -8.56 -7.64
CA MET A 24 2.03 -10.01 -7.94
C MET A 24 1.43 -10.33 -9.31
N LEU A 25 0.22 -9.84 -9.60
CA LEU A 25 -0.46 -10.11 -10.86
C LEU A 25 0.31 -9.52 -12.04
N ALA A 26 0.77 -8.27 -11.93
CA ALA A 26 1.57 -7.63 -12.97
C ALA A 26 2.86 -8.41 -13.23
N ASN A 27 3.58 -8.82 -12.19
CA ASN A 27 4.80 -9.58 -12.37
C ASN A 27 4.53 -10.99 -12.94
N HIS A 28 3.44 -11.64 -12.54
CA HIS A 28 3.11 -12.99 -13.00
C HIS A 28 2.64 -13.02 -14.47
N PHE A 29 1.83 -12.03 -14.90
CA PHE A 29 1.20 -12.04 -16.23
C PHE A 29 1.85 -11.12 -17.25
N LEU A 30 2.56 -10.04 -16.84
CA LEU A 30 3.06 -9.01 -17.75
C LEU A 30 4.60 -9.00 -17.89
N VAL A 31 5.36 -9.61 -16.99
CA VAL A 31 6.84 -9.53 -16.96
C VAL A 31 7.48 -10.90 -17.23
N PRO A 32 8.06 -11.15 -18.43
CA PRO A 32 8.50 -12.49 -18.83
C PRO A 32 9.90 -12.95 -18.34
N PHE A 33 10.57 -12.29 -17.38
CA PHE A 33 11.96 -12.62 -16.96
C PHE A 33 12.25 -12.27 -15.48
N PRO A 34 13.11 -13.00 -14.70
CA PRO A 34 13.81 -14.28 -14.98
C PRO A 34 13.74 -15.39 -13.85
N GLN A 35 14.30 -16.56 -14.18
CA GLN A 35 14.76 -17.75 -13.38
C GLN A 35 13.74 -18.61 -12.60
N THR A 36 12.87 -18.04 -11.76
CA THR A 36 11.80 -18.79 -11.07
C THR A 36 10.55 -17.92 -10.99
N SER A 37 9.52 -18.25 -11.78
CA SER A 37 8.27 -17.47 -11.84
C SER A 37 7.63 -17.27 -10.47
N MET A 38 7.88 -18.18 -9.52
CA MET A 38 7.37 -18.10 -8.15
C MET A 38 8.11 -17.06 -7.31
N ASP A 39 9.45 -17.09 -7.25
CA ASP A 39 10.21 -16.17 -6.38
C ASP A 39 10.09 -14.73 -6.86
N ASN A 40 10.08 -14.52 -8.18
CA ASN A 40 9.89 -13.19 -8.76
C ASN A 40 8.49 -12.61 -8.43
N THR A 41 7.45 -13.45 -8.49
CA THR A 41 6.07 -13.05 -8.17
C THR A 41 5.90 -12.75 -6.69
N VAL A 42 6.44 -13.60 -5.81
CA VAL A 42 6.40 -13.40 -4.35
C VAL A 42 7.18 -12.14 -3.95
N GLY A 43 8.37 -11.93 -4.52
CA GLY A 43 9.18 -10.73 -4.26
C GLY A 43 8.45 -9.44 -4.63
N HIS A 44 7.80 -9.40 -5.80
CA HIS A 44 6.97 -8.27 -6.23
C HIS A 44 5.73 -8.08 -5.36
N GLY A 45 5.13 -9.18 -4.89
CA GLY A 45 4.02 -9.12 -3.94
C GLY A 45 4.39 -8.53 -2.59
N ILE A 46 5.52 -8.94 -2.02
CA ILE A 46 6.00 -8.43 -0.73
C ILE A 46 6.33 -6.93 -0.84
N THR A 47 7.06 -6.54 -1.88
CA THR A 47 7.40 -5.12 -2.12
C THR A 47 6.16 -4.28 -2.41
N GLY A 48 5.20 -4.80 -3.20
CA GLY A 48 3.90 -4.19 -3.43
C GLY A 48 3.10 -4.02 -2.13
N LEU A 49 3.08 -5.04 -1.27
CA LEU A 49 2.37 -5.00 0.00
C LEU A 49 2.96 -3.96 0.95
N VAL A 50 4.29 -3.95 1.11
CA VAL A 50 4.97 -2.99 1.98
C VAL A 50 4.78 -1.56 1.49
N SER A 51 4.97 -1.31 0.19
CA SER A 51 4.79 0.03 -0.39
C SER A 51 3.34 0.49 -0.33
N GLY A 52 2.36 -0.39 -0.57
CA GLY A 52 0.94 -0.11 -0.40
C GLY A 52 0.56 0.20 1.04
N LEU A 53 1.10 -0.54 2.01
CA LEU A 53 0.84 -0.33 3.42
C LEU A 53 1.34 1.04 3.88
N LEU A 54 2.58 1.37 3.53
CA LEU A 54 3.18 2.66 3.87
C LEU A 54 2.49 3.83 3.18
N SER A 55 2.19 3.71 1.88
CA SER A 55 1.54 4.79 1.13
C SER A 55 0.09 5.02 1.59
N GLY A 56 -0.68 3.97 1.86
CA GLY A 56 -2.03 4.08 2.40
C GLY A 56 -2.05 4.70 3.81
N PHE A 57 -1.15 4.25 4.69
CA PHE A 57 -1.04 4.77 6.05
C PHE A 57 -0.61 6.24 6.07
N ILE A 58 0.52 6.56 5.44
CA ILE A 58 1.09 7.92 5.43
C ILE A 58 0.17 8.86 4.66
N GLY A 59 -0.38 8.42 3.52
CA GLY A 59 -1.28 9.23 2.69
C GLY A 59 -2.51 9.70 3.45
N VAL A 60 -3.18 8.78 4.17
CA VAL A 60 -4.35 9.15 4.99
C VAL A 60 -3.96 10.00 6.19
N MET A 61 -2.84 9.70 6.87
CA MET A 61 -2.35 10.56 7.95
C MET A 61 -2.11 12.01 7.51
N VAL A 62 -1.45 12.21 6.36
CA VAL A 62 -1.20 13.53 5.79
C VAL A 62 -2.52 14.22 5.41
N ALA A 63 -3.45 13.49 4.78
CA ALA A 63 -4.74 14.01 4.38
C ALA A 63 -5.57 14.49 5.59
N LEU A 64 -5.63 13.69 6.66
CA LEU A 64 -6.35 14.03 7.89
C LEU A 64 -5.72 15.23 8.61
N LYS A 65 -4.39 15.27 8.71
CA LYS A 65 -3.68 16.42 9.30
C LYS A 65 -3.93 17.71 8.52
N LYS A 66 -3.91 17.64 7.19
CA LYS A 66 -4.23 18.79 6.33
C LYS A 66 -5.68 19.24 6.51
N ALA A 67 -6.63 18.31 6.56
CA ALA A 67 -8.04 18.62 6.79
C ALA A 67 -8.30 19.26 8.15
N GLY A 68 -7.60 18.81 9.20
CA GLY A 68 -7.64 19.43 10.53
C GLY A 68 -7.17 20.88 10.51
N ASN A 69 -6.04 21.16 9.86
CA ASN A 69 -5.49 22.52 9.76
C ASN A 69 -6.43 23.47 8.98
N LEU A 70 -7.06 23.00 7.90
CA LEU A 70 -8.03 23.79 7.12
C LEU A 70 -9.31 24.13 7.89
N ARG A 71 -9.71 23.33 8.88
CA ARG A 71 -10.87 23.64 9.73
C ARG A 71 -10.57 24.71 10.79
N GLN A 72 -9.30 25.06 11.00
CA GLN A 72 -8.87 26.04 12.00
C GLN A 72 -8.48 27.40 11.40
N SER A 73 -8.49 27.55 10.07
CA SER A 73 -8.29 28.81 9.33
C SER A 73 -9.62 29.43 8.91
#